data_AF-A0A2S7TPS5-F1
#
_entry.id   AF-A0A2S7TPS5-F1
#
_cell.length_a   1.000
_cell.length_b   1.000
_cell.length_c   1.000
_cell.angle_alpha   90.00
_cell.angle_beta   90.00
_cell.angle_gamma   90.00
#
_symmetry.space_group_name_H-M   'P 1'
#
loop_
_entity.id
_entity.type
_entity.pdbx_description
1 polymer ?
#
loop_
_entity_poly.entity_id
_entity_poly.type
_entity_poly.pdbx_seq_one_letter_code
_entity_poly.pdbx_strand_id
1 'polypeptide(L)'
;MLMMIDSPFYCVVDLVMSEGQPSLGIEIVDKNNQRELFLQGDAAEKFREEVKYLAAQEPDIDDIEAFIESYKPWMQHPVTLH
;
A
#
# COMPACT_ATOMS: atom_id res chain seq x y z
N MET A 1 7.70 6.89 8.91
CA MET A 1 6.46 6.57 8.16
C MET A 1 6.13 7.73 7.27
N LEU A 2 5.94 7.49 5.97
CA LEU A 2 5.54 8.48 4.98
C LEU A 2 4.22 8.06 4.36
N MET A 3 3.24 8.94 4.34
CA MET A 3 1.95 8.65 3.73
C MET A 3 2.07 8.66 2.20
N MET A 4 1.63 7.58 1.55
CA MET A 4 1.62 7.46 0.08
C MET A 4 0.24 7.74 -0.50
N ILE A 5 -0.80 7.16 0.10
CA ILE A 5 -2.18 7.26 -0.35
C ILE A 5 -3.08 7.50 0.85
N ASP A 6 -3.99 8.47 0.73
CA ASP A 6 -5.11 8.67 1.65
C ASP A 6 -6.42 8.68 0.88
N SER A 7 -7.22 7.62 1.01
CA SER A 7 -8.58 7.55 0.49
C SER A 7 -9.60 7.46 1.63
N PRO A 8 -10.91 7.65 1.36
CA PRO A 8 -11.96 7.40 2.34
C PRO A 8 -11.91 5.99 2.97
N PHE A 9 -11.58 4.96 2.19
CA PHE A 9 -11.59 3.56 2.65
C PHE A 9 -10.21 2.98 2.99
N TYR A 10 -9.13 3.54 2.43
CA TYR A 10 -7.79 3.01 2.65
C TYR A 10 -6.79 4.10 3.04
N CYS A 11 -5.75 3.69 3.77
CA CYS A 11 -4.54 4.46 4.00
C CYS A 11 -3.35 3.58 3.62
N VAL A 12 -2.39 4.14 2.87
CA VAL A 12 -1.14 3.43 2.52
C VAL A 12 0.04 4.23 3.01
N VAL A 13 0.93 3.57 3.73
CA VAL A 13 2.08 4.17 4.39
C VAL A 13 3.35 3.44 3.97
N ASP A 14 4.35 4.22 3.56
CA ASP A 14 5.72 3.74 3.38
C ASP A 14 6.47 3.78 4.71
N LEU A 15 6.94 2.61 5.14
CA LEU A 15 7.56 2.46 6.44
C LEU A 15 9.04 2.77 6.36
N VAL A 16 9.37 4.06 6.39
CA VAL A 16 10.76 4.54 6.48
C VAL A 16 11.11 4.93 7.92
N MET A 17 12.37 4.67 8.30
CA MET A 17 12.94 5.13 9.59
C MET A 17 13.10 6.65 9.64
N SER A 18 13.47 7.27 8.53
CA SER A 18 13.60 8.71 8.35
C SER A 18 13.47 9.07 6.87
N GLU A 19 13.14 10.32 6.55
CA GLU A 19 13.13 10.79 5.16
C GLU A 19 14.51 10.58 4.51
N GLY A 20 14.51 10.01 3.30
CA GLY A 20 15.73 9.66 2.57
C GLY A 20 16.40 8.34 2.98
N GLN A 21 15.86 7.61 3.95
CA GLN A 21 16.30 6.24 4.27
C GLN A 21 15.55 5.18 3.46
N PRO A 22 16.15 3.99 3.25
CA PRO A 22 15.46 2.89 2.59
C PRO A 22 14.20 2.52 3.37
N SER A 23 13.16 2.19 2.63
CA SER A 23 11.93 1.71 3.24
C SER A 23 12.07 0.29 3.78
N LEU A 24 11.41 0.05 4.90
CA LEU A 24 11.30 -1.22 5.60
C LEU A 24 10.12 -2.07 5.10
N GLY A 25 9.20 -1.47 4.32
CA GLY A 25 7.96 -2.12 3.89
C GLY A 25 6.84 -1.14 3.54
N ILE A 26 5.74 -1.67 3.06
CA ILE A 26 4.48 -0.93 2.85
C ILE A 26 3.44 -1.47 3.82
N GLU A 27 2.69 -0.56 4.42
CA GLU A 27 1.51 -0.88 5.22
C GLU A 27 0.26 -0.34 4.52
N ILE A 28 -0.72 -1.21 4.30
CA ILE A 28 -2.02 -0.89 3.75
C ILE A 28 -3.06 -1.11 4.84
N VAL A 29 -3.77 -0.05 5.21
CA VAL A 29 -4.80 -0.06 6.25
C VAL A 29 -6.18 0.05 5.59
N ASP A 30 -7.02 -0.96 5.81
CA ASP A 30 -8.45 -0.94 5.48
C ASP A 30 -9.22 -0.29 6.63
N LYS A 31 -9.71 0.93 6.41
CA LYS A 31 -10.42 1.75 7.40
C LYS A 31 -11.80 1.18 7.73
N ASN A 32 -12.41 0.41 6.83
CA ASN A 32 -13.74 -0.17 7.01
C ASN A 32 -13.71 -1.45 7.83
N ASN A 33 -12.74 -2.31 7.55
CA ASN A 33 -12.65 -3.64 8.17
C ASN A 33 -11.67 -3.71 9.34
N GLN A 34 -10.95 -2.62 9.65
CA GLN A 34 -9.90 -2.55 10.66
C GLN A 34 -8.85 -3.66 10.45
N ARG A 35 -8.44 -3.86 9.19
CA ARG A 35 -7.44 -4.84 8.78
C ARG A 35 -6.24 -4.15 8.18
N GLU A 36 -5.09 -4.76 8.35
CA GLU A 36 -3.81 -4.24 7.87
C GLU A 36 -3.10 -5.32 7.05
N LEU A 37 -2.53 -4.92 5.91
CA LEU A 37 -1.61 -5.74 5.12
C LEU A 37 -0.24 -5.11 5.16
N PHE A 38 0.74 -5.94 5.49
CA PHE A 38 2.12 -5.55 5.52
C PHE A 38 2.89 -6.26 4.41
N LEU A 39 3.51 -5.47 3.54
CA LEU A 39 4.33 -5.93 2.43
C LEU A 39 5.80 -5.65 2.73
N GLN A 40 6.66 -6.63 2.47
CA GLN A 40 8.12 -6.49 2.51
C GLN A 40 8.76 -7.08 1.24
N GLY A 41 10.08 -6.91 1.13
CA GLY A 41 10.88 -7.50 0.05
C GLY A 41 10.36 -7.11 -1.33
N ASP A 42 10.37 -8.08 -2.24
CA ASP A 42 9.94 -7.93 -3.63
C ASP A 42 8.47 -7.47 -3.74
N ALA A 43 7.59 -7.88 -2.82
CA ALA A 43 6.19 -7.48 -2.84
C ALA A 43 6.01 -5.98 -2.56
N ALA A 44 6.78 -5.44 -1.60
CA ALA A 44 6.77 -4.01 -1.31
C ALA A 44 7.40 -3.19 -2.44
N GLU A 45 8.47 -3.70 -3.06
CA GLU A 45 9.10 -3.04 -4.21
C GLU A 45 8.13 -2.95 -5.39
N LYS A 46 7.53 -4.08 -5.76
CA LYS A 46 6.52 -4.14 -6.83
C LYS A 46 5.35 -3.19 -6.56
N PHE A 47 4.83 -3.17 -5.33
CA PHE A 47 3.73 -2.25 -4.97
C PHE A 47 4.12 -0.79 -5.22
N ARG A 48 5.35 -0.37 -4.86
CA ARG A 48 5.82 1.01 -5.12
C ARG A 48 5.92 1.32 -6.60
N GLU A 49 6.35 0.37 -7.42
CA GLU A 49 6.38 0.54 -8.87
C GLU A 49 4.98 0.68 -9.46
N GLU A 50 4.03 -0.14 -9.01
CA GLU A 50 2.63 -0.05 -9.43
C GLU A 50 1.99 1.27 -9.01
N VAL A 51 2.26 1.76 -7.79
CA VAL A 51 1.80 3.10 -7.35
C VAL A 51 2.39 4.21 -8.20
N LYS A 52 3.69 4.14 -8.54
CA LYS A 52 4.32 5.13 -9.44
C LYS A 52 3.69 5.10 -10.84
N TYR A 53 3.40 3.91 -11.36
CA TYR A 53 2.75 3.73 -12.65
C TYR A 53 1.30 4.23 -12.64
N LEU A 54 0.57 3.96 -11.55
CA LEU A 54 -0.78 4.46 -11.35
C LEU A 54 -0.78 5.99 -11.26
N ALA A 55 0.10 6.58 -10.44
CA ALA A 55 0.22 8.03 -10.29
C ALA A 55 0.56 8.74 -11.62
N ALA A 56 1.35 8.12 -12.49
CA ALA A 56 1.68 8.65 -13.82
C ALA A 56 0.46 8.74 -14.77
N GLN A 57 -0.62 8.03 -14.46
CA GLN A 57 -1.86 8.05 -15.24
C GLN A 57 -2.90 9.04 -14.70
N GLU A 58 -2.53 9.85 -13.69
CA GLU A 58 -3.44 10.81 -13.04
C GLU A 58 -4.75 10.13 -12.58
N PRO A 59 -4.64 9.11 -11.71
CA PRO A 59 -5.77 8.27 -11.31
C PRO A 59 -6.77 9.09 -10.49
N ASP A 60 -8.05 8.76 -10.61
CA ASP A 60 -9.04 9.28 -9.68
C ASP A 60 -9.15 8.42 -8.42
N ILE A 61 -10.02 8.81 -7.49
CA ILE A 61 -10.18 8.11 -6.21
C ILE A 61 -10.69 6.68 -6.42
N ASP A 62 -11.59 6.45 -7.38
CA ASP A 62 -12.15 5.13 -7.64
C ASP A 62 -11.07 4.18 -8.20
N ASP A 63 -10.17 4.69 -9.06
CA ASP A 63 -9.03 3.92 -9.59
C ASP A 63 -8.05 3.50 -8.47
N ILE A 64 -7.76 4.42 -7.55
CA ILE A 64 -6.89 4.15 -6.39
C ILE A 64 -7.52 3.09 -5.50
N GLU A 65 -8.82 3.18 -5.25
CA GLU A 65 -9.52 2.21 -4.41
C GLU A 65 -9.60 0.84 -5.07
N ALA A 66 -9.92 0.78 -6.38
CA ALA A 66 -9.91 -0.47 -7.14
C ALA A 66 -8.53 -1.14 -7.15
N PHE A 67 -7.47 -0.35 -7.27
CA PHE A 67 -6.10 -0.83 -7.15
C PHE A 67 -5.83 -1.46 -5.79
N ILE A 68 -6.16 -0.78 -4.68
CA ILE A 68 -5.94 -1.31 -3.34
C ILE A 68 -6.82 -2.54 -3.07
N GLU A 69 -8.04 -2.58 -3.61
CA GLU A 69 -8.93 -3.73 -3.48
C GLU A 69 -8.35 -5.00 -4.12
N SER A 70 -7.51 -4.88 -5.16
CA SER A 70 -6.82 -6.04 -5.74
C SER A 70 -5.91 -6.77 -4.74
N TYR A 71 -5.48 -6.09 -3.67
CA TYR A 71 -4.69 -6.65 -2.58
C TYR A 71 -5.53 -7.25 -1.43
N LYS A 72 -6.85 -7.03 -1.39
CA LYS A 72 -7.75 -7.59 -0.36
C LYS A 72 -7.71 -9.12 -0.21
N PRO A 73 -7.62 -9.94 -1.26
CA PRO A 73 -7.53 -11.39 -1.11
C PRO A 73 -6.31 -11.81 -0.26
N TRP A 74 -5.25 -11.02 -0.30
CA TRP A 74 -4.02 -11.24 0.46
C TRP A 74 -4.16 -10.78 1.92
N MET A 75 -5.11 -9.88 2.24
CA MET A 75 -5.49 -9.48 3.60
C MET A 75 -6.34 -10.52 4.34
N GLN A 76 -6.95 -11.48 3.63
CA GLN A 76 -7.82 -12.48 4.26
C GLN A 76 -7.04 -13.63 4.92
N HIS A 77 -5.74 -13.74 4.62
CA HIS A 77 -4.84 -14.71 5.22
C HIS A 77 -3.69 -13.95 5.88
N PRO A 78 -3.46 -14.10 7.21
CA PRO A 78 -2.29 -13.50 7.84
C PRO A 78 -1.04 -14.18 7.30
N VAL A 79 -0.43 -13.59 6.28
CA VAL A 79 0.80 -14.06 5.68
C VAL A 79 1.83 -12.95 5.74
N THR A 80 2.95 -13.22 6.41
CA THR A 80 4.16 -12.43 6.22
C THR A 80 4.71 -12.80 4.85
N LEU A 81 4.54 -11.92 3.86
CA LEU A 81 5.21 -12.05 2.56
C LEU A 81 6.67 -11.59 2.75
N HIS A 82 7.59 -12.55 2.71
CA HIS A 82 9.04 -12.33 2.79
C HIS A 82 9.63 -12.09 1.41
#